data_AF-A0A559UZC4-F1
#
_entry.id   AF-A0A559UZC4-F1
#
_cell.length_a   1.000
_cell.length_b   1.000
_cell.length_c   1.000
_cell.angle_alpha   90.00
_cell.angle_beta   90.00
_cell.angle_gamma   90.00
#
_symmetry.space_group_name_H-M   'P 1'
#
loop_
_entity.id
_entity.type
_entity.pdbx_description
1 polymer ?
#
loop_
_entity_poly.entity_id
_entity_poly.type
_entity_poly.pdbx_seq_one_letter_code
_entity_poly.pdbx_strand_id
1 'polypeptide(L)'
;MITSTDIRRILVDGKTLAGVEDVEDDSEILVDSFSLAWLDHSLRTDFGVELDLREVRAEDFSSINRIADYVNALTEGAVATSGDGR
;
A
#
# COMPACT_ATOMS: atom_id res chain seq x y z
N MET A 1 -10.54 -4.48 7.99
CA MET A 1 -9.26 -5.08 7.61
C MET A 1 -9.23 -5.16 6.09
N ILE A 2 -8.23 -4.52 5.50
CA ILE A 2 -8.00 -4.47 4.05
C ILE A 2 -7.17 -5.71 3.69
N THR A 3 -7.56 -6.43 2.64
CA THR A 3 -6.92 -7.70 2.26
C THR A 3 -5.95 -7.53 1.10
N SER A 4 -5.06 -8.50 0.90
CA SER A 4 -4.17 -8.57 -0.27
C SER A 4 -4.96 -8.59 -1.59
N THR A 5 -6.17 -9.18 -1.59
CA THR A 5 -7.08 -9.13 -2.74
C THR A 5 -7.59 -7.71 -3.02
N ASP A 6 -7.87 -6.91 -1.98
CA ASP A 6 -8.27 -5.50 -2.15
C ASP A 6 -7.12 -4.67 -2.73
N ILE A 7 -5.91 -4.84 -2.20
CA ILE A 7 -4.70 -4.18 -2.73
C ILE A 7 -4.47 -4.58 -4.18
N ARG A 8 -4.54 -5.88 -4.50
CA ARG A 8 -4.41 -6.38 -5.88
C ARG A 8 -5.44 -5.74 -6.80
N ARG A 9 -6.72 -5.70 -6.38
CA ARG A 9 -7.80 -5.06 -7.14
C ARG A 9 -7.46 -3.61 -7.46
N ILE A 10 -7.02 -2.83 -6.47
CA ILE A 10 -6.64 -1.43 -6.68
C ILE A 10 -5.52 -1.32 -7.73
N LEU A 11 -4.45 -2.11 -7.59
CA LEU A 11 -3.30 -2.04 -8.50
C LEU A 11 -3.67 -2.43 -9.94
N VAL A 12 -4.53 -3.45 -10.10
CA VAL A 12 -5.07 -3.87 -11.40
C VAL A 12 -5.98 -2.79 -12.01
N ASP A 13 -6.91 -2.24 -11.22
CA ASP A 13 -7.88 -1.25 -11.70
C ASP A 13 -7.20 0.02 -12.23
N GLY A 14 -6.13 0.46 -11.55
CA GLY A 14 -5.32 1.59 -11.99
C GLY A 14 -4.37 1.28 -13.16
N LYS A 15 -4.29 0.01 -13.58
CA LYS A 15 -3.31 -0.50 -14.56
C LYS A 15 -1.88 -0.04 -14.22
N THR A 16 -1.60 0.00 -12.93
CA THR A 16 -0.40 0.60 -12.36
C THR A 16 0.82 -0.30 -12.52
N LEU A 17 0.59 -1.60 -12.39
CA LEU A 17 1.64 -2.62 -12.48
C LEU A 17 1.20 -3.73 -13.44
N ALA A 18 1.93 -3.90 -14.53
CA ALA A 18 1.63 -4.93 -15.53
C ALA A 18 1.84 -6.33 -14.95
N GLY A 19 0.86 -7.22 -15.12
CA GLY A 19 0.94 -8.61 -14.68
C GLY A 19 0.71 -8.82 -13.18
N VAL A 20 0.38 -7.78 -12.40
CA VAL A 20 0.11 -7.89 -10.96
C VAL A 20 -1.09 -8.80 -10.65
N GLU A 21 -1.94 -9.05 -11.63
CA GLU A 21 -3.06 -10.00 -11.53
C GLU A 21 -2.60 -11.44 -11.25
N ASP A 22 -1.44 -11.84 -11.77
CA ASP A 22 -0.89 -13.20 -11.73
C ASP A 22 0.26 -13.36 -10.72
N VAL A 23 0.66 -12.28 -10.05
CA VAL A 23 1.76 -12.28 -9.08
C VAL A 23 1.30 -12.88 -7.74
N GLU A 24 2.14 -13.70 -7.10
CA GLU A 24 1.87 -14.20 -5.75
C GLU A 24 1.98 -13.06 -4.72
N ASP A 25 1.18 -13.09 -3.65
CA ASP A 25 1.06 -11.93 -2.74
C ASP A 25 2.37 -11.54 -2.04
N ASP A 26 3.30 -12.49 -1.86
CA ASP A 26 4.63 -12.29 -1.26
C ASP A 26 5.76 -12.04 -2.27
N SER A 27 5.45 -12.07 -3.57
CA SER A 27 6.45 -11.82 -4.60
C SER A 27 6.94 -10.37 -4.57
N GLU A 28 8.21 -10.17 -4.91
CA GLU A 28 8.78 -8.84 -5.02
C GLU A 28 8.13 -8.06 -6.16
N ILE A 29 7.62 -6.88 -5.84
CA ILE A 29 7.08 -5.92 -6.79
C ILE A 29 7.81 -4.58 -6.69
N LEU A 30 7.84 -3.85 -7.80
CA LEU A 30 8.34 -2.48 -7.84
C LEU A 30 7.14 -1.54 -7.98
N VAL A 31 6.84 -0.81 -6.91
CA VAL A 31 5.81 0.22 -6.91
C VAL A 31 6.45 1.55 -7.30
N ASP A 32 6.09 2.08 -8.45
CA ASP A 32 6.52 3.40 -8.88
C ASP A 32 5.69 4.53 -8.25
N SER A 33 6.09 5.78 -8.49
CA SER A 33 5.41 6.95 -7.94
C SER A 33 3.95 7.09 -8.41
N PHE A 34 3.61 6.62 -9.61
CA PHE A 34 2.25 6.68 -10.11
C PHE A 34 1.37 5.64 -9.42
N SER A 35 1.88 4.42 -9.29
CA SER A 35 1.28 3.30 -8.58
C SER A 35 0.99 3.67 -7.13
N LEU A 36 1.92 4.34 -6.47
CA LEU A 36 1.77 4.80 -5.10
C LEU A 36 0.69 5.90 -4.96
N ALA A 37 0.67 6.88 -5.87
CA ALA A 37 -0.35 7.93 -5.87
C ALA A 37 -1.76 7.37 -6.17
N TRP A 38 -1.86 6.38 -7.05
CA TRP A 38 -3.11 5.68 -7.31
C TRP A 38 -3.58 4.91 -6.09
N LEU A 39 -2.67 4.18 -5.43
CA LEU A 39 -3.00 3.43 -4.22
C LEU A 39 -3.54 4.37 -3.12
N ASP A 40 -2.88 5.50 -2.87
CA ASP A 40 -3.38 6.53 -1.93
C ASP A 40 -4.79 7.00 -2.29
N HIS A 41 -5.00 7.37 -3.56
CA HIS A 41 -6.30 7.84 -4.04
C HIS A 41 -7.41 6.80 -3.84
N SER A 42 -7.17 5.55 -4.21
CA SER A 42 -8.14 4.46 -4.11
C SER A 42 -8.39 4.06 -2.66
N LEU A 43 -7.34 3.96 -1.83
CA LEU A 43 -7.49 3.66 -0.39
C LEU A 43 -8.32 4.74 0.32
N ARG A 44 -8.11 6.00 -0.03
CA ARG A 44 -8.87 7.12 0.53
C ARG A 44 -10.33 7.09 0.08
N THR A 45 -10.57 6.78 -1.19
CA THR A 45 -11.92 6.80 -1.78
C THR A 45 -12.76 5.60 -1.35
N ASP A 46 -12.19 4.40 -1.38
CA ASP A 46 -12.91 3.15 -1.16
C ASP A 46 -12.95 2.76 0.33
N PHE A 47 -11.92 3.14 1.10
CA PHE A 47 -11.73 2.68 2.48
C PHE A 47 -11.57 3.80 3.50
N GLY A 48 -11.44 5.06 3.07
CA GLY A 48 -11.20 6.21 3.96
C GLY A 48 -9.81 6.23 4.60
N VAL A 49 -8.84 5.50 4.03
CA VAL A 49 -7.46 5.44 4.52
C VAL A 49 -6.57 6.36 3.70
N GLU A 50 -5.87 7.28 4.34
CA GLU A 50 -4.90 8.18 3.70
C GLU A 50 -3.48 7.70 4.02
N LEU A 51 -2.63 7.60 2.99
CA LEU A 51 -1.24 7.22 3.17
C LEU A 51 -0.40 8.46 3.48
N ASP A 52 0.46 8.39 4.49
CA ASP A 52 1.53 9.39 4.62
C ASP A 52 2.68 9.04 3.66
N LEU A 53 2.59 9.56 2.43
CA LEU A 53 3.58 9.33 1.37
C LEU A 53 5.00 9.79 1.73
N ARG A 54 5.19 10.57 2.80
CA ARG A 54 6.51 11.01 3.29
C ARG A 54 7.18 9.95 4.16
N GLU A 55 6.39 9.14 4.84
CA GLU A 55 6.83 8.07 5.74
C GLU A 55 6.87 6.70 5.04
N VAL A 56 6.23 6.57 3.87
CA VAL A 56 6.26 5.36 3.05
C VAL A 56 7.70 5.02 2.67
N ARG A 57 8.15 3.82 3.06
CA ARG A 57 9.42 3.27 2.63
C ARG A 57 9.21 2.27 1.49
N ALA A 58 10.19 2.16 0.61
CA ALA A 58 10.15 1.21 -0.49
C ALA A 58 10.00 -0.25 -0.02
N GLU A 59 10.53 -0.58 1.17
CA GLU A 59 10.42 -1.89 1.79
C GLU A 59 8.98 -2.26 2.19
N ASP A 60 8.17 -1.29 2.62
CA ASP A 60 6.75 -1.49 2.97
C ASP A 60 5.89 -1.76 1.71
N PHE A 61 6.37 -1.32 0.54
CA PHE A 61 5.67 -1.42 -0.75
C PHE A 61 6.34 -2.41 -1.71
N SER A 62 7.04 -3.40 -1.17
CA SER A 62 7.79 -4.39 -1.94
C SER A 62 7.04 -5.69 -2.25
N SER A 63 5.83 -5.88 -1.69
CA SER A 63 4.94 -7.01 -2.00
C SER A 63 3.48 -6.63 -1.66
N ILE A 64 2.51 -7.36 -2.20
CA ILE A 64 1.08 -7.08 -1.96
C ILE A 64 0.74 -7.29 -0.47
N ASN A 65 1.28 -8.35 0.15
CA ASN A 65 1.07 -8.61 1.58
C ASN A 65 1.64 -7.49 2.46
N ARG A 66 2.86 -7.01 2.19
CA ARG A 66 3.44 -5.90 2.97
C ARG A 66 2.63 -4.61 2.85
N ILE A 67 2.09 -4.32 1.67
CA ILE A 67 1.21 -3.17 1.48
C ILE A 67 -0.06 -3.34 2.33
N ALA A 68 -0.68 -4.52 2.31
CA ALA A 68 -1.87 -4.80 3.12
C ALA A 68 -1.57 -4.67 4.62
N ASP A 69 -0.43 -5.19 5.08
CA ASP A 69 0.01 -5.08 6.48
C ASP A 69 0.23 -3.62 6.89
N TYR A 70 0.95 -2.84 6.08
CA TYR A 70 1.17 -1.41 6.32
C TYR A 70 -0.14 -0.64 6.43
N VAL A 71 -1.05 -0.87 5.49
CA VAL A 71 -2.36 -0.22 5.46
C VAL A 71 -3.21 -0.60 6.66
N ASN A 72 -3.23 -1.88 7.06
CA ASN A 72 -3.96 -2.31 8.25
C ASN A 72 -3.38 -1.69 9.53
N ALA A 73 -2.05 -1.62 9.66
CA ALA A 73 -1.38 -0.98 10.79
C ALA A 73 -1.77 0.50 10.95
N LEU A 74 -1.97 1.22 9.84
CA LEU A 74 -2.51 2.59 9.85
C LEU A 74 -3.93 2.62 10.41
N THR A 75 -4.80 1.70 9.99
CA THR A 75 -6.19 1.66 10.47
C THR A 75 -6.33 1.25 11.93
N GLU A 76 -5.39 0.46 12.44
CA GLU A 76 -5.36 0.00 13.83
C GLU A 76 -4.72 1.02 14.78
N GLY A 77 -4.21 2.15 14.26
CA GLY A 77 -3.51 3.16 15.05
C GLY A 77 -2.13 2.69 15.53
N ALA A 78 -1.56 1.66 14.91
CA ALA A 78 -0.28 1.07 15.28
C ALA A 78 0.94 1.79 14.69
N VAL A 79 0.75 2.91 13.97
CA VAL A 79 1.83 3.87 13.70
C VAL A 79 2.03 4.77 14.92
N ALA A 80 2.40 4.13 16.03
CA ALA A 80 2.99 4.80 17.17
C ALA A 80 4.45 5.13 16.82
N THR A 81 4.69 6.40 16.48
CA THR A 81 5.93 7.16 16.72
C THR A 81 7.28 6.43 16.52
N SER A 82 7.98 6.80 15.45
CA SER A 82 9.44 6.80 15.39
C SER A 82 9.86 8.02 14.56
N GLY A 83 10.27 9.16 15.10
CA GLY A 83 10.50 9.53 16.50
C GLY A 83 10.63 11.05 16.67
N ASP A 84 10.53 11.45 17.93
CA ASP A 84 10.74 12.80 18.46
C ASP A 84 12.23 13.18 18.53
N GLY A 85 12.54 14.46 18.34
CA GLY A 85 13.70 15.12 18.94
C GLY A 85 14.87 15.50 18.02
N ARG A 86 14.86 16.72 17.47
CA ARG A 86 15.59 17.90 18.01
C ARG A 86 15.44 19.13 17.12
#